data_AF-A0A922NWB0-F1
#
_entry.id   AF-A0A922NWB0-F1
#
_cell.length_a   1.000
_cell.length_b   1.000
_cell.length_c   1.000
_cell.angle_alpha   90.00
_cell.angle_beta   90.00
_cell.angle_gamma   90.00
#
_symmetry.space_group_name_H-M   'P 1'
#
loop_
_entity.id
_entity.type
_entity.pdbx_description
1 polymer ?
#
loop_
_entity_poly.entity_id
_entity_poly.type
_entity_poly.pdbx_seq_one_letter_code
_entity_poly.pdbx_strand_id
1 'polypeptide(L)' 'MKQYKDKKTSAIIYTDSDLGGDWELVEPKKEDKKPTIEELKSLLTELGVEFDAKAKKPELLKLYETHKEE' A
#
# COMPACT_ATOMS: atom_id res chain seq x y z
N MET A 1 -12.79 -14.51 7.57
CA MET A 1 -13.73 -13.41 7.25
C MET A 1 -13.22 -12.61 6.08
N LYS A 2 -13.84 -12.81 4.92
CA LYS A 2 -13.59 -12.07 3.68
C LYS A 2 -14.56 -10.89 3.61
N GLN A 3 -14.09 -9.76 3.09
CA GLN A 3 -14.92 -8.60 2.83
C GLN A 3 -15.33 -8.61 1.36
N TYR A 4 -16.62 -8.48 1.08
CA TYR A 4 -17.13 -8.35 -0.27
C TYR A 4 -17.85 -7.01 -0.44
N LYS A 5 -17.72 -6.42 -1.62
CA LYS A 5 -18.44 -5.21 -2.02
C LYS A 5 -19.28 -5.49 -3.26
N ASP A 6 -20.54 -5.11 -3.20
CA ASP A 6 -21.45 -5.22 -4.34
C ASP A 6 -21.15 -4.15 -5.39
N LYS A 7 -21.06 -4.54 -6.66
CA LYS A 7 -20.75 -3.64 -7.79
C LYS A 7 -21.82 -2.59 -8.04
N LYS A 8 -23.10 -2.92 -7.81
CA LYS A 8 -24.25 -2.08 -8.20
C LYS A 8 -24.65 -1.12 -7.11
N THR A 9 -24.61 -1.57 -5.87
CA THR A 9 -25.14 -0.88 -4.69
C THR A 9 -24.05 -0.34 -3.78
N SER A 10 -22.79 -0.78 -3.98
CA SER A 10 -21.68 -0.51 -3.08
C SER A 10 -21.89 -0.99 -1.64
N ALA A 11 -22.83 -1.92 -1.41
CA ALA A 11 -23.01 -2.57 -0.12
C ALA A 11 -21.76 -3.38 0.26
N ILE A 12 -21.39 -3.35 1.54
CA ILE A 12 -20.23 -4.08 2.07
C ILE A 12 -20.73 -5.15 3.04
N ILE A 13 -20.28 -6.38 2.84
CA ILE A 13 -20.60 -7.50 3.74
C ILE A 13 -19.33 -8.26 4.13
N TYR A 14 -19.41 -8.90 5.30
CA TYR A 14 -18.36 -9.75 5.84
C TYR A 14 -18.90 -11.17 5.93
N THR A 15 -18.27 -12.10 5.24
CA THR A 15 -18.66 -13.51 5.26
C THR A 15 -17.42 -14.38 5.21
N ASP A 16 -17.51 -15.60 5.74
CA ASP A 16 -16.44 -16.59 5.59
C ASP A 16 -16.57 -17.40 4.29
N SER A 17 -17.74 -17.35 3.66
CA SER A 17 -18.03 -18.03 2.39
C SER A 17 -17.48 -17.27 1.19
N ASP A 18 -17.21 -18.00 0.11
CA ASP A 18 -16.87 -17.39 -1.17
C ASP A 18 -18.13 -16.90 -1.90
N LEU A 19 -18.15 -15.63 -2.31
CA LEU A 19 -19.26 -15.04 -3.05
C LEU A 19 -18.87 -14.80 -4.51
N GLY A 20 -19.77 -15.18 -5.42
CA GLY A 20 -19.66 -14.92 -6.84
C GLY A 20 -20.72 -13.95 -7.36
N GLY A 21 -20.61 -13.56 -8.63
CA GLY A 21 -21.58 -12.71 -9.32
C GLY A 21 -21.27 -11.21 -9.20
N ASP A 22 -22.24 -10.45 -8.67
CA ASP A 22 -22.15 -8.99 -8.48
C ASP A 22 -21.23 -8.57 -7.32
N TRP A 23 -20.73 -9.54 -6.54
CA TRP A 23 -19.83 -9.31 -5.40
C TRP A 23 -18.37 -9.37 -5.82
N GLU A 24 -17.60 -8.34 -5.47
CA GLU A 24 -16.14 -8.35 -5.58
C GLU A 24 -15.53 -8.56 -4.22
N LEU A 25 -14.55 -9.47 -4.16
CA LEU A 25 -13.70 -9.59 -2.99
C LEU A 25 -12.96 -8.26 -2.82
N VAL A 26 -13.34 -7.54 -1.78
CA VAL A 26 -12.50 -6.45 -1.28
C VAL A 26 -11.40 -7.15 -0.53
N GLU A 27 -10.34 -7.50 -1.25
CA GLU A 27 -9.06 -7.65 -0.59
C GLU A 27 -8.90 -6.42 0.29
N PRO A 28 -8.55 -6.56 1.58
CA PRO A 28 -8.23 -5.42 2.40
C PRO A 28 -7.15 -4.73 1.61
N LYS A 29 -7.53 -3.65 0.92
CA LYS A 29 -6.66 -2.85 0.10
C LYS A 29 -5.53 -2.63 1.06
N LYS A 30 -4.37 -3.26 0.81
CA LYS A 30 -3.15 -2.99 1.57
C LYS A 30 -3.20 -1.49 1.55
N GLU A 31 -3.51 -0.89 2.70
CA GLU A 31 -3.50 0.54 2.80
C GLU A 31 -2.20 0.88 2.11
N ASP A 32 -2.25 1.82 1.16
CA ASP A 32 -1.09 2.57 0.77
C ASP A 32 -0.50 3.08 2.08
N LYS A 33 0.21 2.20 2.80
CA LYS A 33 0.87 2.39 4.06
C LYS A 33 2.02 3.18 3.55
N LYS A 34 1.79 4.48 3.45
CA LYS A 34 2.73 5.49 3.03
C LYS A 34 4.02 5.08 3.74
N PRO A 35 5.00 4.53 3.01
CA PRO A 35 6.02 3.70 3.63
C PRO A 35 6.63 4.49 4.78
N THR A 36 6.72 3.85 5.94
CA THR A 36 7.21 4.52 7.15
C THR A 36 8.61 5.05 6.86
N ILE A 37 9.06 6.07 7.60
CA ILE A 37 10.42 6.61 7.42
C ILE A 37 11.46 5.48 7.42
N GLU A 38 11.29 4.50 8.32
CA GLU A 38 12.19 3.34 8.44
C GLU A 38 12.16 2.39 7.23
N GLU A 39 10.98 2.16 6.65
CA GLU A 39 10.83 1.38 5.42
C GLU A 39 11.49 2.09 4.23
N LEU A 40 11.25 3.40 4.09
CA LEU A 40 11.89 4.21 3.04
C LEU A 40 13.41 4.21 3.18
N LYS A 41 13.93 4.35 4.39
CA LYS A 41 15.37 4.27 4.65
C LYS A 41 15.93 2.88 4.31
N SER A 42 15.22 1.82 4.67
CA SER A 42 15.66 0.45 4.35
C SER A 42 15.68 0.22 2.85
N LEU A 43 14.63 0.63 2.14
CA LEU A 43 14.52 0.54 0.68
C LEU A 43 15.59 1.37 -0.03
N LEU A 44 15.83 2.61 0.40
CA LEU A 44 16.89 3.45 -0.16
C LEU A 44 18.28 2.86 0.11
N THR A 45 18.51 2.28 1.29
CA THR A 45 19.78 1.60 1.61
C THR A 45 19.98 0.37 0.72
N GLU A 46 18.91 -0.40 0.48
CA GLU A 46 18.92 -1.57 -0.41
C GLU A 46 19.18 -1.17 -1.88
N LEU A 47 18.66 -0.02 -2.30
CA LEU A 47 18.93 0.60 -3.60
C LEU A 47 20.34 1.23 -3.70
N GLY A 48 21.11 1.27 -2.60
CA GLY A 48 22.43 1.90 -2.56
C GLY A 48 22.39 3.43 -2.61
N VAL A 49 21.24 4.04 -2.29
CA VAL A 49 21.04 5.49 -2.27
C VAL A 49 21.39 6.02 -0.88
N GLU A 50 22.40 6.89 -0.80
CA GLU A 50 22.72 7.60 0.43
C GLU A 50 21.67 8.67 0.72
N PHE A 51 21.02 8.58 1.88
CA PHE A 51 20.07 9.57 2.39
C PHE A 51 20.52 10.08 3.75
N ASP A 52 20.11 11.30 4.09
CA ASP A 52 20.42 11.87 5.39
C ASP A 52 19.61 11.17 6.51
N ALA A 53 20.27 10.80 7.61
CA ALA A 53 19.60 10.16 8.74
C ALA A 53 18.53 11.07 9.39
N LYS A 54 18.66 12.39 9.24
CA LYS A 54 17.68 13.42 9.64
C LYS A 54 16.74 13.83 8.51
N ALA A 55 16.82 13.21 7.32
CA ALA A 55 15.89 13.45 6.23
C ALA A 55 14.45 13.19 6.69
N LYS A 56 13.54 14.08 6.30
CA LYS A 56 12.13 13.98 6.67
C LYS A 56 11.42 12.97 5.77
N LYS A 57 10.31 12.42 6.26
CA LYS A 57 9.44 11.50 5.50
C LYS A 57 9.21 11.91 4.02
N PRO A 58 8.85 13.17 3.68
CA PRO A 58 8.64 13.56 2.29
C PRO A 58 9.92 13.55 1.44
N GLU A 59 11.11 13.83 2.00
CA GLU A 59 12.36 13.78 1.24
C GLU A 59 12.75 12.35 0.90
N LEU A 60 12.66 11.45 1.90
CA LEU A 60 12.93 10.02 1.70
C LEU A 60 11.95 9.39 0.72
N LEU A 61 10.66 9.78 0.79
CA LEU A 61 9.64 9.31 -0.14
C LEU A 61 9.97 9.73 -1.57
N LYS A 62 10.32 11.01 -1.75
CA LYS A 62 10.64 11.57 -3.06
C LYS A 62 11.89 10.94 -3.67
N LEU A 63 12.95 10.74 -2.88
CA LEU A 63 14.14 10.00 -3.32
C LEU A 63 13.79 8.58 -3.75
N TYR A 64 12.97 7.89 -2.97
CA TYR A 64 12.57 6.52 -3.29
C TYR A 64 11.71 6.44 -4.57
N GLU A 65 10.78 7.37 -4.76
CA GLU A 65 9.96 7.44 -5.98
C GLU A 65 10.82 7.76 -7.21
N THR A 66 11.74 8.72 -7.13
CA THR A 66 12.67 9.05 -8.24
C THR A 66 13.51 7.84 -8.64
N HIS A 67 14.08 7.10 -7.68
CA HIS A 67 14.93 5.94 -7.97
C HIS A 67 14.17 4.67 -8.38
N LYS A 68 12.87 4.59 -8.10
CA LYS A 68 12.02 3.46 -8.51
C LYS A 68 11.53 3.61 -9.96
N GLU A 69 11.50 4.83 -10.50
CA GLU A 69 11.03 5.13 -11.86
C GLU A 69 12.13 5.12 -12.93
N GLU A 70 13.41 5.05 -12.53
CA GLU A 70 14.58 4.84 -13.41
C GLU A 70 14.86 3.35 -13.66
#